data_AF-A0A6N3HKK8-F1
#
_entry.id   AF-A0A6N3HKK8-F1
#
_cell.length_a   1.000
_cell.length_b   1.000
_cell.length_c   1.000
_cell.angle_alpha   90.00
_cell.angle_beta   90.00
_cell.angle_gamma   90.00
#
_symmetry.space_group_name_H-M   'P 1'
#
loop_
_entity.id
_entity.type
_entity.pdbx_description
1 polymer ?
#
loop_
_entity_poly.entity_id
_entity_poly.type
_entity_poly.pdbx_seq_one_letter_code
_entity_poly.pdbx_strand_id
1 'polypeptide(L)' 'MGKRHGVSYQKRVVEVNRIYDHYASHGVPNREIWRRYIYPVYAISERTFYNMLKASADPKNDLPDDTVQLKFNFDWE' A
#
# COMPACT_ATOMS: atom_id res chain seq x y z
N MET A 1 21.36 5.59 20.30
CA MET A 1 20.10 4.90 19.97
C MET A 1 19.39 5.70 18.89
N GLY A 2 19.42 5.26 17.64
CA GLY A 2 18.76 5.97 16.53
C GLY A 2 17.25 5.99 16.72
N LYS A 3 16.62 7.14 16.54
CA LYS A 3 15.16 7.29 16.55
C LYS A 3 14.59 6.36 15.47
N ARG A 4 13.99 5.24 15.87
CA ARG A 4 13.30 4.34 14.96
C ARG A 4 12.16 5.13 14.32
N HIS A 5 12.30 5.51 13.05
CA HIS A 5 11.22 6.14 12.32
C HIS A 5 10.04 5.16 12.28
N GLY A 6 8.84 5.63 12.62
CA GLY A 6 7.63 4.83 12.55
C GLY A 6 7.23 4.58 11.09
N VAL A 7 7.82 3.58 10.45
CA VAL A 7 7.61 3.26 9.02
C VAL A 7 6.32 2.47 8.76
N SER A 8 5.54 2.12 9.79
CA SER A 8 4.38 1.22 9.67
C SER A 8 3.32 1.76 8.71
N TYR A 9 3.05 3.07 8.72
CA TYR A 9 2.09 3.69 7.83
C TYR A 9 2.59 3.71 6.38
N GLN A 10 3.84 4.11 6.17
CA GLN A 10 4.45 4.15 4.84
C GLN A 10 4.47 2.75 4.20
N LYS A 11 4.79 1.71 4.98
CA LYS A 11 4.72 0.31 4.52
C LYS A 11 3.33 -0.06 4.00
N ARG A 12 2.28 0.24 4.77
CA ARG A 12 0.89 -0.03 4.36
C ARG A 12 0.54 0.67 3.05
N VAL A 13 0.95 1.93 2.90
CA VAL A 13 0.72 2.70 1.66
C VAL A 13 1.38 2.02 0.47
N VAL A 14 2.66 1.63 0.59
CA VAL A 14 3.38 0.97 -0.52
C VAL A 14 2.82 -0.41 -0.85
N GLU A 15 2.36 -1.17 0.13
CA GLU A 15 1.76 -2.48 -0.10
C GLU A 15 0.40 -2.37 -0.80
N VAL A 16 -0.45 -1.46 -0.32
CA VAL A 16 -1.73 -1.13 -0.97
C VAL A 16 -1.51 -0.69 -2.42
N ASN A 17 -0.47 0.11 -2.69
CA ASN A 17 -0.15 0.53 -4.04
C ASN A 17 0.34 -0.60 -4.93
N ARG A 18 1.13 -1.55 -4.41
CA ARG A 18 1.52 -2.72 -5.23
C ARG A 18 0.33 -3.56 -5.63
N ILE A 19 -0.58 -3.80 -4.70
CA ILE A 19 -1.83 -4.52 -4.97
C ILE A 19 -2.62 -3.73 -6.01
N TYR A 20 -2.73 -2.41 -5.85
CA TYR A 20 -3.41 -1.55 -6.81
C TYR A 20 -2.78 -1.61 -8.20
N ASP A 21 -1.48 -1.37 -8.35
CA ASP A 21 -0.79 -1.35 -9.64
C ASP A 21 -0.88 -2.71 -10.34
N HIS A 22 -0.75 -3.80 -9.58
CA HIS A 22 -0.92 -5.15 -10.10
C HIS A 22 -2.32 -5.32 -10.71
N TYR A 23 -3.40 -5.06 -9.97
CA TYR A 23 -4.76 -5.28 -10.49
C TYR A 23 -5.26 -4.20 -11.46
N ALA A 24 -4.76 -2.97 -11.34
CA ALA A 24 -5.05 -1.89 -12.28
C ALA A 24 -4.48 -2.21 -13.66
N SER A 25 -3.27 -2.80 -13.73
CA SER A 25 -2.70 -3.28 -14.99
C SER A 25 -3.52 -4.40 -15.65
N HIS A 26 -4.27 -5.17 -14.84
CA HIS A 26 -5.21 -6.21 -15.31
C HIS A 26 -6.60 -5.65 -15.67
N GLY A 27 -6.82 -4.33 -15.56
CA GLY A 27 -8.09 -3.68 -15.91
C GLY A 27 -9.21 -3.86 -14.88
N VAL A 28 -8.89 -4.25 -13.65
CA VAL A 28 -9.88 -4.41 -12.58
C VAL A 28 -10.31 -3.02 -12.08
N PRO A 29 -11.62 -2.75 -11.88
CA PRO A 29 -12.07 -1.46 -11.38
C PRO A 29 -11.65 -1.24 -9.92
N ASN A 30 -11.29 0.00 -9.57
CA ASN A 30 -10.74 0.37 -8.25
C ASN A 30 -11.59 -0.09 -7.06
N ARG A 31 -12.92 -0.03 -7.20
CA ARG A 31 -13.85 -0.49 -6.16
C ARG A 31 -13.79 -2.00 -5.93
N GLU A 32 -13.53 -2.76 -6.99
CA GLU A 32 -13.40 -4.21 -6.94
C GLU A 32 -12.03 -4.62 -6.39
N ILE A 33 -10.97 -3.88 -6.73
CA ILE A 33 -9.64 -4.04 -6.11
C ILE A 33 -9.75 -3.84 -4.60
N TRP A 34 -10.40 -2.76 -4.16
CA TRP A 34 -10.61 -2.49 -2.75
C TRP A 34 -11.40 -3.61 -2.07
N ARG A 35 -12.54 -4.02 -2.63
CA ARG A 35 -13.42 -5.01 -2.02
C ARG A 35 -12.82 -6.42 -1.95
N ARG A 36 -12.11 -6.85 -3.00
CA ARG A 36 -11.60 -8.23 -3.11
C ARG A 36 -10.22 -8.42 -2.48
N TYR A 37 -9.33 -7.43 -2.57
CA TYR A 37 -7.92 -7.62 -2.19
C TYR A 37 -7.50 -6.79 -0.98
N ILE A 38 -8.07 -5.60 -0.78
CA ILE A 38 -7.61 -4.67 0.26
C ILE A 38 -8.45 -4.78 1.53
N TYR A 39 -9.77 -4.80 1.41
CA TYR A 39 -10.69 -4.89 2.54
C TYR A 39 -10.47 -6.15 3.40
N PRO A 40 -10.34 -7.38 2.86
CA PRO A 40 -10.15 -8.56 3.70
C PRO A 40 -8.81 -8.58 4.46
N VAL A 41 -7.78 -7.90 3.93
CA VAL A 41 -6.44 -7.90 4.54
C VAL A 41 -6.27 -6.75 5.54
N TYR A 42 -6.76 -5.55 5.19
CA TYR A 42 -6.49 -4.32 5.94
C TYR A 42 -7.68 -3.80 6.73
N ALA A 43 -8.90 -4.30 6.47
CA ALA A 43 -10.15 -3.81 7.06
C ALA A 43 -10.29 -2.28 7.02
N ILE A 44 -9.80 -1.64 5.94
CA ILE A 44 -9.85 -0.19 5.75
C ILE A 44 -11.07 0.22 4.94
N SER A 45 -11.59 1.41 5.25
CA SER A 45 -12.67 2.00 4.46
C SER A 45 -12.20 2.38 3.06
N GLU A 46 -13.14 2.45 2.11
CA GLU A 46 -12.87 2.92 0.74
C GLU A 46 -12.25 4.33 0.74
N ARG A 47 -12.71 5.21 1.64
CA ARG A 47 -12.13 6.55 1.80
C ARG A 47 -10.66 6.50 2.22
N THR A 48 -10.33 5.61 3.15
CA THR A 48 -8.94 5.40 3.60
C THR A 48 -8.07 4.86 2.46
N PHE A 49 -8.62 3.97 1.64
CA PHE A 49 -7.94 3.46 0.45
C PHE A 49 -7.58 4.58 -0.54
N TYR A 50 -8.54 5.45 -0.89
CA TYR A 50 -8.24 6.60 -1.75
C TYR A 50 -7.29 7.60 -1.09
N ASN A 51 -7.35 7.78 0.22
CA ASN A 51 -6.39 8.63 0.94
C ASN A 51 -4.97 8.06 0.87
N MET A 52 -4.80 6.74 0.91
CA MET A 52 -3.49 6.07 0.77
C MET A 52 -2.95 6.21 -0.65
N LEU A 53 -3.78 6.00 -1.66
CA LEU A 53 -3.43 6.25 -3.08
C LEU A 53 -3.02 7.70 -3.32
N LYS A 54 -3.72 8.65 -2.70
CA LYS A 54 -3.37 10.07 -2.77
C LYS A 54 -2.08 10.36 -2.03
N ALA A 55 -1.90 9.79 -0.83
CA ALA A 55 -0.72 9.99 -0.01
C ALA A 55 0.56 9.50 -0.69
N SER A 56 0.49 8.44 -1.50
CA SER A 56 1.62 8.00 -2.30
C SER A 56 1.93 8.85 -3.52
N ALA A 57 0.99 9.66 -4.00
CA ALA A 57 1.27 10.61 -5.07
C ALA A 57 2.07 11.82 -4.56
N ASP A 58 2.16 12.01 -3.24
CA ASP A 58 3.00 13.02 -2.62
C ASP A 58 4.44 12.47 -2.40
N PRO A 59 5.46 13.03 -3.08
CA PRO A 59 6.86 12.56 -2.99
C PRO A 59 7.49 12.73 -1.61
N LYS A 60 6.78 13.37 -0.66
CA LYS A 60 7.17 13.46 0.75
C LYS A 60 6.92 12.16 1.53
N ASN A 61 6.11 11.24 0.99
CA ASN A 61 5.75 9.97 1.62
C ASN A 61 6.48 8.76 1.03
N ASP A 62 7.36 8.97 0.06
CA ASP A 62 8.20 7.90 -0.45
C ASP A 62 9.04 7.29 0.67
N LEU A 63 9.05 5.95 0.74
CA LEU A 63 9.94 5.28 1.68
C LEU A 63 11.38 5.58 1.29
N PRO A 64 12.25 5.92 2.26
CA PRO A 64 13.69 5.97 2.00
C PRO A 64 14.18 4.60 1.52
N ASP A 65 15.04 4.62 0.50
CA ASP A 65 15.53 3.46 -0.28
C ASP A 65 16.15 2.36 0.60
N ASP A 66 16.69 2.76 1.75
CA ASP A 66 17.25 1.94 2.81
C ASP A 66 16.24 1.04 3.56
N THR A 67 14.94 1.13 3.26
CA THR A 67 13.87 0.29 3.85
C THR A 67 13.22 -0.71 2.89
N VAL A 68 13.75 -0.83 1.66
CA VAL A 68 13.30 -1.78 0.62
C VAL A 68 13.35 -3.25 1.10
N GLN A 69 14.21 -3.59 2.07
CA GLN A 69 14.29 -4.94 2.66
C GLN A 69 13.07 -5.35 3.51
N LEU A 70 12.15 -4.43 3.84
CA LEU A 70 10.97 -4.71 4.67
C LEU A 70 9.70 -4.97 3.85
N LYS A 71 9.84 -5.17 2.54
CA LYS A 71 8.78 -5.67 1.68
C LYS A 71 8.51 -7.12 2.09
N PHE A 72 7.42 -7.37 2.81
CA PHE A 72 6.97 -8.74 3.02
C PHE A 72 6.63 -9.35 1.66
N ASN A 73 7.24 -10.50 1.35
CA ASN A 73 6.79 -11.35 0.25
C ASN A 73 5.46 -11.96 0.69
N PHE A 74 4.36 -11.38 0.23
CA PHE A 74 3.08 -12.06 0.30
C PHE A 74 3.05 -13.04 -0.89
N ASP A 75 3.50 -14.26 -0.65
CA ASP A 75 3.40 -15.36 -1.61
C ASP A 75 1.91 -15.67 -1.78
N TRP A 76 1.31 -15.14 -2.85
CA TRP A 76 0.01 -15.59 -3.34
C TRP A 76 0.25 -16.87 -4.15
N GLU A 77 0.17 -18.02 -3.47
CA GLU A 77 -0.13 -19.32 -4.12
C GLU A 77 -1.54 -19.32 -4.72
#